data_AF-A0A7W1SRX5-F1
#
_entry.id   AF-A0A7W1SRX5-F1
#
_cell.length_a   1.000
_cell.length_b   1.000
_cell.length_c   1.000
_cell.angle_alpha   90.00
_cell.angle_beta   90.00
_cell.angle_gamma   90.00
#
_symmetry.space_group_name_H-M   'P 1'
#
loop_
_entity.id
_entity.type
_entity.pdbx_description
1 polymer ?
#
loop_
_entity_poly.entity_id
_entity_poly.type
_entity_poly.pdbx_seq_one_letter_code
_entity_poly.pdbx_strand_id
1 'polypeptide(L)' 'MPKIISYNVNGIRAAINKGWIDWLQAISPDIVCLQEVKADPSQFDVTLLEKLGYRHY' A
#
# COMPACT_ATOMS: atom_id res chain seq x y z
N MET A 1 9.51 16.24 9.69
CA MET A 1 10.39 15.44 8.80
C MET A 1 9.51 14.35 8.21
N PRO A 2 9.41 14.20 6.88
CA PRO A 2 8.49 13.23 6.28
C PRO A 2 8.89 11.79 6.65
N LYS A 3 7.91 10.96 7.02
CA LYS A 3 8.06 9.52 7.26
C LYS A 3 7.86 8.79 5.93
N ILE A 4 8.96 8.24 5.41
CA ILE A 4 8.97 7.48 4.15
C ILE A 4 9.23 6.02 4.48
N ILE A 5 8.41 5.14 3.92
CA ILE A 5 8.57 3.69 4.04
C ILE A 5 8.81 3.09 2.66
N SER A 6 9.75 2.16 2.58
CA SER A 6 9.95 1.29 1.42
C SER A 6 9.66 -0.14 1.85
N TYR A 7 8.79 -0.85 1.13
CA TYR A 7 8.35 -2.18 1.51
C TYR A 7 8.16 -3.10 0.30
N ASN A 8 8.92 -4.21 0.29
CA ASN A 8 8.72 -5.29 -0.65
C ASN A 8 7.55 -6.15 -0.17
N VAL A 9 6.46 -6.18 -0.95
CA VAL A 9 5.22 -6.87 -0.59
C VAL A 9 5.13 -8.30 -1.13
N ASN A 10 6.00 -8.67 -2.06
CA ASN A 10 5.97 -9.98 -2.75
C ASN A 10 4.54 -10.40 -3.18
N GLY A 11 3.80 -9.46 -3.78
CA GLY A 11 2.40 -9.59 -4.16
C GLY A 11 1.43 -8.79 -3.30
N ILE A 12 0.93 -7.66 -3.82
CA ILE A 12 0.06 -6.74 -3.07
C ILE A 12 -1.26 -7.36 -2.62
N ARG A 13 -1.88 -8.23 -3.44
CA ARG A 13 -3.12 -8.92 -3.06
C ARG A 13 -2.93 -9.80 -1.82
N ALA A 14 -1.81 -10.52 -1.76
CA ALA A 14 -1.49 -11.36 -0.62
C ALA A 14 -1.18 -10.52 0.63
N ALA A 15 -0.51 -9.37 0.47
CA ALA A 15 -0.27 -8.44 1.55
C ALA A 15 -1.58 -7.82 2.09
N ILE A 16 -2.48 -7.38 1.21
CA ILE A 16 -3.81 -6.86 1.59
C ILE A 16 -4.59 -7.92 2.37
N ASN A 17 -4.65 -9.16 1.88
CA ASN A 17 -5.31 -10.27 2.57
C ASN A 17 -4.70 -10.58 3.95
N LYS A 18 -3.45 -10.20 4.19
CA LYS A 18 -2.74 -10.35 5.47
C LYS A 18 -2.85 -9.11 6.37
N GLY A 19 -3.72 -8.14 6.04
CA GLY A 19 -3.95 -6.95 6.86
C GLY A 19 -2.98 -5.81 6.58
N TRP A 20 -2.38 -5.74 5.38
CA TRP A 20 -1.45 -4.65 5.05
C TRP A 20 -2.12 -3.27 5.06
N ILE A 21 -3.40 -3.17 4.70
CA ILE A 21 -4.14 -1.89 4.74
C ILE A 21 -4.29 -1.38 6.18
N ASP A 22 -4.62 -2.26 7.13
CA ASP A 22 -4.74 -1.91 8.54
C ASP A 22 -3.38 -1.49 9.11
N TRP A 23 -2.31 -2.19 8.72
CA TRP A 23 -0.95 -1.81 9.06
C TRP A 23 -0.58 -0.43 8.50
N LEU A 24 -0.91 -0.16 7.24
CA LEU A 24 -0.64 1.13 6.60
C LEU A 24 -1.37 2.26 7.34
N GLN A 25 -2.63 2.05 7.70
CA GLN A 25 -3.43 3.02 8.47
C GLN A 25 -2.84 3.30 9.85
N ALA A 26 -2.39 2.26 10.56
CA ALA A 26 -1.80 2.41 11.90
C ALA A 26 -0.46 3.17 11.87
N ILE A 27 0.38 2.92 10.85
CA ILE A 27 1.69 3.55 10.74
C ILE A 27 1.63 4.96 10.13
N SER A 28 0.65 5.20 9.25
CA SER A 28 0.34 6.47 8.60
C SER A 28 1.60 7.19 8.07
N PRO A 29 2.42 6.57 7.21
CA PRO A 29 3.55 7.26 6.59
C PRO A 29 3.11 8.37 5.65
N ASP A 30 3.95 9.39 5.43
CA ASP A 30 3.68 10.41 4.41
C ASP A 30 3.83 9.84 2.99
N ILE A 31 4.77 8.90 2.80
CA ILE A 31 5.03 8.20 1.53
C ILE A 31 5.28 6.72 1.80
N VAL A 32 4.67 5.86 1.00
CA VAL A 32 4.96 4.42 0.96
C VAL A 32 5.34 4.00 -0.45
N CYS A 33 6.52 3.38 -0.59
CA CYS A 33 7.01 2.83 -1.84
C CYS A 33 6.92 1.30 -1.79
N LEU A 34 6.29 0.69 -2.80
CA LEU A 34 6.09 -0.74 -2.86
C LEU A 34 6.95 -1.40 -3.94
N GLN A 35 7.55 -2.55 -3.62
CA GLN A 35 8.26 -3.39 -4.58
C GLN A 35 7.61 -4.75 -4.70
N GLU A 36 7.82 -5.41 -5.86
CA GLU A 36 7.22 -6.72 -6.18
C GLU A 36 5.70 -6.74 -5.99
N VAL A 37 5.00 -5.70 -6.45
CA VAL A 37 3.53 -5.60 -6.36
C VAL A 37 2.82 -6.77 -7.06
N LYS A 38 3.39 -7.28 -8.17
CA LYS A 38 2.91 -8.46 -8.93
C LYS A 38 1.40 -8.40 -9.27
N ALA A 39 0.91 -7.19 -9.54
CA ALA A 39 -0.46 -6.94 -9.93
C ALA A 39 -0.54 -5.62 -10.72
N ASP A 40 -1.38 -5.59 -11.76
CA ASP A 40 -1.82 -4.35 -12.40
C ASP A 40 -2.85 -3.62 -11.51
N PRO A 41 -3.00 -2.29 -11.65
CA PRO A 41 -3.96 -1.51 -10.85
C PRO A 41 -5.42 -2.02 -10.93
N SER A 42 -5.83 -2.62 -12.07
CA SER A 42 -7.17 -3.18 -12.24
C SER A 42 -7.39 -4.50 -11.46
N GLN A 43 -6.32 -5.10 -10.94
CA GLN A 43 -6.36 -6.42 -10.29
C GLN A 43 -6.52 -6.35 -8.77
N PHE A 44 -6.61 -5.15 -8.18
CA PHE A 44 -6.93 -4.96 -6.77
C PHE A 44 -7.66 -3.63 -6.55
N ASP A 45 -8.33 -3.50 -5.41
CA ASP A 45 -9.09 -2.29 -5.09
C ASP A 45 -8.15 -1.16 -4.64
N VAL A 46 -7.68 -0.36 -5.60
CA VAL A 46 -6.86 0.83 -5.35
C VAL A 46 -7.59 1.90 -4.54
N THR A 47 -8.94 1.90 -4.51
CA THR A 47 -9.73 2.89 -3.77
C THR A 47 -9.53 2.80 -2.26
N LEU A 48 -9.03 1.65 -1.77
CA LEU A 48 -8.63 1.48 -0.37
C LEU A 48 -7.51 2.46 0.03
N LEU A 49 -6.56 2.72 -0.87
CA LEU A 49 -5.48 3.68 -0.62
C LEU A 49 -6.00 5.12 -0.67
N GLU A 50 -6.89 5.42 -1.61
CA GLU A 50 -7.50 6.75 -1.76
C GLU A 50 -8.35 7.13 -0.55
N LYS A 51 -9.10 6.17 0.00
CA LYS A 51 -9.87 6.35 1.25
C LYS A 51 -8.98 6.64 2.46
N LEU A 52 -7.73 6.17 2.45
CA LEU A 52 -6.72 6.50 3.45
C LEU A 52 -6.00 7.84 3.17
N GLY A 53 -6.38 8.55 2.08
CA GLY A 53 -5.80 9.84 1.69
C GLY A 53 -4.54 9.72 0.83
N TYR A 54 -4.14 8.52 0.43
CA TYR A 54 -2.99 8.32 -0.44
C TYR A 54 -3.34 8.53 -1.91
N ARG A 55 -2.41 9.16 -2.63
CA ARG A 55 -2.38 9.15 -4.10
C ARG A 55 -1.47 8.01 -4.54
N HIS A 56 -1.86 7.30 -5.58
CA HIS A 56 -1.07 6.22 -6.17
C HIS A 56 -0.58 6.61 -7.57
N TYR A 57 0.54 6.02 -7.99
CA TYR A 57 1.21 6.24 -9.28
C TYR A 57 1.65 4.91 -9.88
#